data_AF-A0A960T0W6-F1
#
_entry.id   AF-A0A960T0W6-F1
#
_cell.length_a   1.000
_cell.length_b   1.000
_cell.length_c   1.000
_cell.angle_alpha   90.00
_cell.angle_beta   90.00
_cell.angle_gamma   90.00
#
_symmetry.space_group_name_H-M   'P 1'
#
loop_
_entity.id
_entity.type
_entity.pdbx_description
1 polymer ?
#
loop_
_entity_poly.entity_id
_entity_poly.type
_entity_poly.pdbx_seq_one_letter_code
_entity_poly.pdbx_strand_id
1 'polypeptide(L)'
;MKSCPKYTFGVGDRFAHGAHAQLTAFIEAKKLGIDITPVWNKSNREHLIIGSEPIQTRQAADKAVADLGWSGEYLLDADHINFSTVDRFVAPCDFFTLDVADDIGEAADPSDVDAFLARHPELVGTLAIDGIAEPLEITRDDVVKAANKFLKATQKA
;
A
#
# COMPACT_ATOMS: atom_id res chain seq x y z
N MET A 1 -9.71 10.96 -7.17
CA MET A 1 -9.15 9.77 -6.51
C MET A 1 -10.31 8.93 -6.00
N LYS A 2 -10.29 7.61 -6.20
CA LYS A 2 -11.27 6.71 -5.57
C LYS A 2 -11.07 6.73 -4.04
N SER A 3 -12.15 6.59 -3.28
CA SER A 3 -12.05 6.37 -1.84
C SER A 3 -11.66 4.93 -1.56
N CYS A 4 -10.69 4.69 -0.66
CA CYS A 4 -10.35 3.33 -0.24
C CYS A 4 -11.55 2.69 0.51
N PRO A 5 -12.07 1.54 0.06
CA PRO A 5 -13.13 0.83 0.75
C PRO A 5 -12.71 0.40 2.16
N LYS A 6 -13.68 0.22 3.06
CA LYS A 6 -13.42 -0.15 4.47
C LYS A 6 -12.70 -1.50 4.61
N TYR A 7 -13.10 -2.48 3.80
CA TYR A 7 -12.50 -3.81 3.78
C TYR A 7 -12.10 -4.15 2.34
N THR A 8 -10.81 -4.39 2.15
CA THR A 8 -10.22 -4.79 0.88
C THR A 8 -9.47 -6.10 1.05
N PHE A 9 -9.32 -6.87 -0.02
CA PHE A 9 -8.51 -8.09 -0.01
C PHE A 9 -7.69 -8.21 -1.30
N GLY A 10 -6.36 -8.25 -1.14
CA GLY A 10 -5.41 -8.40 -2.24
C GLY A 10 -5.50 -9.79 -2.87
N VAL A 11 -5.70 -9.85 -4.18
CA VAL A 11 -5.78 -11.09 -4.96
C VAL A 11 -4.80 -11.06 -6.12
N GLY A 12 -3.55 -11.46 -5.83
CA GLY A 12 -2.50 -11.50 -6.84
C GLY A 12 -2.82 -12.47 -7.97
N ASP A 13 -2.65 -12.02 -9.21
CA ASP A 13 -2.81 -12.84 -10.41
C ASP A 13 -1.61 -12.68 -11.35
N ARG A 14 -0.57 -13.51 -11.09
CA ARG A 14 0.68 -13.46 -11.86
C ARG A 14 0.50 -13.78 -13.34
N PHE A 15 -0.57 -14.49 -13.71
CA PHE A 15 -0.72 -15.04 -15.06
C PHE A 15 -1.95 -14.51 -15.79
N ALA A 16 -2.75 -13.62 -15.18
CA ALA A 16 -3.99 -13.11 -15.76
C ALA A 16 -5.00 -14.24 -16.10
N HIS A 17 -5.04 -15.28 -15.27
CA HIS A 17 -5.92 -16.45 -15.42
C HIS A 17 -6.77 -16.74 -14.19
N GLY A 18 -6.53 -16.03 -13.08
CA GLY A 18 -7.22 -16.22 -11.80
C GLY A 18 -8.47 -15.35 -11.63
N ALA A 19 -8.59 -14.26 -12.38
CA ALA A 19 -9.59 -13.20 -12.14
C ALA A 19 -11.03 -13.71 -11.98
N HIS A 20 -11.53 -14.60 -12.85
CA HIS A 20 -12.90 -15.14 -12.73
C HIS A 20 -13.09 -15.97 -11.46
N ALA A 21 -12.16 -16.86 -11.15
CA ALA A 21 -12.25 -17.72 -9.98
C ALA A 21 -12.15 -16.89 -8.69
N GLN A 22 -11.23 -15.91 -8.67
CA GLN A 22 -11.07 -14.97 -7.57
C GLN A 22 -12.36 -14.17 -7.35
N LEU A 23 -12.90 -13.53 -8.39
CA LEU A 23 -14.13 -12.74 -8.28
C LEU A 23 -15.35 -13.59 -7.88
N THR A 24 -15.43 -14.84 -8.35
CA THR A 24 -16.47 -15.78 -7.92
C THR A 24 -16.45 -15.96 -6.40
N ALA A 25 -15.27 -16.05 -5.77
CA ALA A 25 -15.16 -16.15 -4.32
C ALA A 25 -15.72 -14.90 -3.59
N PHE A 26 -15.52 -13.70 -4.13
CA PHE A 26 -16.12 -12.47 -3.57
C PHE A 26 -17.63 -12.42 -3.76
N ILE A 27 -18.15 -12.93 -4.89
CA ILE A 27 -19.59 -13.07 -5.10
C ILE A 27 -20.19 -14.02 -4.05
N GLU A 28 -19.55 -15.17 -3.78
CA GLU A 28 -19.99 -16.09 -2.72
C GLU A 28 -19.90 -15.47 -1.33
N ALA A 29 -18.82 -14.74 -1.02
CA ALA A 29 -18.68 -14.01 0.24
C ALA A 29 -19.82 -12.99 0.43
N LYS A 30 -20.17 -12.26 -0.63
CA LYS A 30 -21.27 -11.29 -0.60
C LYS A 30 -22.63 -11.93 -0.36
N LYS A 31 -22.88 -13.13 -0.89
CA LYS A 31 -24.09 -13.92 -0.57
C LYS A 31 -24.19 -14.30 0.90
N LEU A 32 -23.05 -14.44 1.59
CA LEU A 32 -22.96 -14.66 3.04
C LEU A 32 -23.04 -13.36 3.86
N GLY A 33 -23.27 -12.21 3.21
CA GLY A 33 -23.31 -10.90 3.88
C GLY A 33 -21.94 -10.29 4.17
N ILE A 34 -20.86 -10.85 3.60
CA ILE A 34 -19.49 -10.36 3.77
C ILE A 34 -19.15 -9.47 2.56
N ASP A 35 -19.16 -8.16 2.76
CA ASP A 35 -18.85 -7.18 1.71
C ASP A 35 -17.37 -6.75 1.80
N ILE A 36 -16.55 -7.30 0.90
CA ILE A 36 -15.11 -7.03 0.80
C ILE A 36 -14.80 -6.69 -0.65
N THR A 37 -14.03 -5.63 -0.88
CA THR A 37 -13.62 -5.22 -2.22
C THR A 37 -12.39 -6.01 -2.69
N PRO A 38 -12.44 -6.70 -3.85
CA PRO A 38 -11.27 -7.32 -4.44
C PRO A 38 -10.28 -6.27 -4.94
N VAL A 39 -9.00 -6.50 -4.67
CA VAL A 39 -7.88 -5.68 -5.15
C VAL A 39 -6.91 -6.57 -5.91
N TRP A 40 -6.92 -6.53 -7.23
CA TRP A 40 -5.94 -7.28 -8.02
C TRP A 40 -4.59 -6.59 -7.95
N ASN A 41 -3.58 -7.27 -7.42
CA ASN A 41 -2.25 -6.71 -7.23
C ASN A 41 -1.20 -7.47 -8.03
N LYS A 42 -0.20 -6.76 -8.54
CA LYS A 42 1.01 -7.37 -9.10
C LYS A 42 2.15 -6.36 -9.11
N SER A 43 3.30 -6.79 -8.63
CA SER A 43 4.48 -5.93 -8.53
C SER A 43 5.22 -5.77 -9.86
N ASN A 44 6.00 -4.69 -9.99
CA ASN A 44 6.90 -4.50 -11.12
C ASN A 44 7.86 -5.68 -11.31
N ARG A 45 8.36 -6.26 -10.21
CA ARG A 45 9.23 -7.45 -10.24
C ARG A 45 8.52 -8.66 -10.85
N GLU A 46 7.27 -8.92 -10.47
CA GLU A 46 6.49 -10.02 -11.04
C GLU A 46 6.18 -9.80 -12.52
N HIS A 47 5.90 -8.55 -12.93
CA HIS A 47 5.74 -8.20 -14.34
C HIS A 47 6.98 -8.54 -15.17
N LEU A 48 8.17 -8.17 -14.69
CA LEU A 48 9.44 -8.46 -15.35
C LEU A 48 9.76 -9.96 -15.41
N ILE A 49 9.52 -10.71 -14.34
CA ILE A 49 9.78 -12.16 -14.30
C ILE A 49 8.89 -12.91 -15.29
N ILE A 50 7.61 -12.52 -15.37
CA ILE A 50 6.62 -13.18 -16.24
C ILE A 50 6.72 -12.68 -17.69
N GLY A 51 7.30 -11.51 -17.93
CA GLY A 51 7.29 -10.86 -19.25
C GLY A 51 5.90 -10.31 -19.59
N SER A 52 5.27 -9.63 -18.64
CA SER A 52 3.91 -9.09 -18.75
C SER A 52 3.87 -7.61 -18.39
N GLU A 53 2.82 -6.92 -18.80
CA GLU A 53 2.57 -5.50 -18.57
C GLU A 53 1.41 -5.25 -17.60
N PRO A 54 1.42 -4.16 -16.80
CA PRO A 54 0.36 -3.83 -15.84
C PRO A 54 -1.04 -3.77 -16.45
N ILE A 55 -1.16 -3.33 -17.71
CA ILE A 55 -2.43 -3.28 -18.45
C ILE A 55 -3.08 -4.66 -18.59
N GLN A 56 -2.31 -5.74 -18.62
CA GLN A 56 -2.86 -7.09 -18.74
C GLN A 56 -3.61 -7.52 -17.48
N THR A 57 -3.13 -7.12 -16.29
CA THR A 57 -3.85 -7.33 -15.03
C THR A 57 -5.19 -6.59 -15.04
N ARG A 58 -5.20 -5.33 -15.53
CA ARG A 58 -6.42 -4.52 -15.69
C ARG A 58 -7.42 -5.18 -16.60
N GLN A 59 -6.98 -5.59 -17.79
CA GLN A 59 -7.85 -6.26 -18.75
C GLN A 59 -8.45 -7.57 -18.20
N ALA A 60 -7.69 -8.33 -17.42
CA ALA A 60 -8.19 -9.57 -16.81
C ALA A 60 -9.27 -9.30 -15.75
N ALA A 61 -9.02 -8.33 -14.86
CA ALA A 61 -9.99 -7.93 -13.84
C ALA A 61 -11.27 -7.36 -14.46
N ASP A 62 -11.16 -6.40 -15.39
CA ASP A 62 -12.28 -5.77 -16.08
C ASP A 62 -13.13 -6.82 -16.82
N LYS A 63 -12.46 -7.78 -17.49
CA LYS A 63 -13.13 -8.89 -18.16
C LYS A 63 -13.91 -9.76 -17.18
N ALA A 64 -13.31 -10.16 -16.05
CA ALA A 64 -14.00 -10.97 -15.05
C ALA A 64 -15.20 -10.24 -14.45
N VAL A 65 -15.06 -8.94 -14.16
CA VAL A 65 -16.14 -8.08 -13.66
C VAL A 65 -17.30 -8.03 -14.63
N ALA A 66 -17.02 -7.80 -15.92
CA ALA A 66 -18.04 -7.77 -16.97
C ALA A 66 -18.72 -9.13 -17.16
N ASP A 67 -17.94 -10.21 -17.28
CA ASP A 67 -18.45 -11.56 -17.55
C ASP A 67 -19.32 -12.10 -16.40
N LEU A 68 -18.97 -11.77 -15.14
CA LEU A 68 -19.68 -12.23 -13.95
C LEU A 68 -20.75 -11.24 -13.46
N GLY A 69 -20.92 -10.10 -14.14
CA GLY A 69 -21.92 -9.08 -13.79
C GLY A 69 -21.69 -8.46 -12.41
N TRP A 70 -20.44 -8.32 -11.98
CA TRP A 70 -20.12 -7.70 -10.69
C TRP A 70 -20.41 -6.20 -10.74
N SER A 71 -21.24 -5.73 -9.82
CA SER A 71 -21.63 -4.32 -9.69
C SER A 71 -20.98 -3.60 -8.50
N GLY A 72 -20.16 -4.32 -7.72
CA GLY A 72 -19.41 -3.73 -6.62
C GLY A 72 -18.14 -3.01 -7.08
N GLU A 73 -17.51 -2.29 -6.15
CA GLU A 73 -16.18 -1.72 -6.40
C GLU A 73 -15.15 -2.85 -6.57
N TYR A 74 -14.10 -2.57 -7.33
CA TYR A 74 -12.88 -3.36 -7.40
C TYR A 74 -11.71 -2.44 -7.74
N LEU A 75 -10.52 -2.81 -7.29
CA LEU A 75 -9.33 -1.99 -7.44
C LEU A 75 -8.20 -2.80 -8.06
N LEU A 76 -7.24 -2.10 -8.63
CA LEU A 76 -5.95 -2.64 -9.03
C LEU A 76 -4.83 -1.92 -8.31
N ASP A 77 -4.01 -2.72 -7.66
CA ASP A 77 -2.86 -2.28 -6.90
C ASP A 77 -1.58 -2.40 -7.72
N ALA A 78 -0.93 -1.25 -7.88
CA ALA A 78 0.46 -1.13 -8.28
C ALA A 78 1.35 -1.52 -7.09
N ASP A 79 1.59 -2.82 -6.96
CA ASP A 79 2.25 -3.37 -5.79
C ASP A 79 3.77 -3.09 -5.81
N HIS A 80 4.35 -2.76 -4.66
CA HIS A 80 5.78 -2.50 -4.49
C HIS A 80 6.41 -1.59 -5.57
N ILE A 81 5.83 -0.41 -5.81
CA ILE A 81 6.34 0.55 -6.79
C ILE A 81 7.14 1.68 -6.13
N ASN A 82 7.99 2.34 -6.90
CA ASN A 82 8.69 3.54 -6.50
C ASN A 82 8.72 4.53 -7.68
N PHE A 83 9.34 5.71 -7.52
CA PHE A 83 9.40 6.72 -8.58
C PHE A 83 10.02 6.24 -9.90
N SER A 84 10.87 5.20 -9.88
CA SER A 84 11.46 4.65 -11.11
C SER A 84 10.53 3.70 -11.86
N THR A 85 9.48 3.19 -11.21
CA THR A 85 8.58 2.18 -11.78
C THR A 85 7.14 2.66 -11.95
N VAL A 86 6.74 3.71 -11.23
CA VAL A 86 5.34 4.21 -11.13
C VAL A 86 4.70 4.51 -12.48
N ASP A 87 5.44 5.07 -13.44
CA ASP A 87 4.90 5.55 -14.72
C ASP A 87 4.11 4.46 -15.48
N ARG A 88 4.53 3.19 -15.37
CA ARG A 88 3.86 2.06 -16.03
C ARG A 88 2.50 1.72 -15.42
N PHE A 89 2.25 2.15 -14.18
CA PHE A 89 1.09 1.77 -13.37
C PHE A 89 0.06 2.88 -13.23
N VAL A 90 0.43 4.15 -13.44
CA VAL A 90 -0.49 5.30 -13.26
C VAL A 90 -1.77 5.15 -14.06
N ALA A 91 -1.68 4.65 -15.30
CA ALA A 91 -2.85 4.47 -16.15
C ALA A 91 -3.72 3.23 -15.81
N PRO A 92 -3.15 2.03 -15.58
CA PRO A 92 -3.97 0.83 -15.31
C PRO A 92 -4.39 0.64 -13.84
N CYS A 93 -3.73 1.28 -12.86
CA CYS A 93 -3.97 1.05 -11.43
C CYS A 93 -4.73 2.22 -10.78
N ASP A 94 -5.43 1.91 -9.69
CA ASP A 94 -6.19 2.88 -8.88
C ASP A 94 -5.97 2.69 -7.36
N PHE A 95 -5.05 1.80 -7.00
CA PHE A 95 -4.47 1.60 -5.68
C PHE A 95 -2.93 1.55 -5.86
N PHE A 96 -2.17 2.17 -4.96
CA PHE A 96 -0.73 2.32 -5.14
C PHE A 96 0.00 2.02 -3.83
N THR A 97 0.86 1.01 -3.86
CA THR A 97 1.71 0.63 -2.72
C THR A 97 3.11 1.16 -2.98
N LEU A 98 3.42 2.30 -2.37
CA LEU A 98 4.74 2.95 -2.48
C LEU A 98 5.76 2.23 -1.59
N ASP A 99 6.76 1.64 -2.23
CA ASP A 99 7.86 0.96 -1.56
C ASP A 99 9.01 1.94 -1.32
N VAL A 100 9.24 2.21 -0.04
CA VAL A 100 10.33 3.07 0.46
C VAL A 100 11.35 2.27 1.27
N ALA A 101 11.31 0.93 1.21
CA ALA A 101 12.12 0.06 2.05
C ALA A 101 13.63 0.25 1.84
N ASP A 102 14.05 0.56 0.61
CA ASP A 102 15.46 0.81 0.27
C ASP A 102 16.06 2.01 1.04
N ASP A 103 15.22 2.95 1.48
CA ASP A 103 15.65 4.14 2.22
C ASP A 103 15.51 4.02 3.74
N ILE A 104 14.93 2.92 4.24
CA ILE A 104 14.80 2.70 5.68
C ILE A 104 16.17 2.40 6.28
N GLY A 105 16.54 3.17 7.31
CA GLY A 105 17.83 3.08 7.99
C GLY A 105 18.90 3.98 7.40
N GLU A 106 18.64 4.63 6.26
CA GLU A 106 19.51 5.68 5.75
C GLU A 106 19.25 7.00 6.50
N ALA A 107 20.31 7.56 7.09
CA ALA A 107 20.22 8.82 7.81
C ALA A 107 19.69 9.94 6.89
N ALA A 108 18.72 10.70 7.40
CA ALA A 108 18.23 11.91 6.74
C ALA A 108 19.27 13.04 6.84
N ASP A 109 19.05 14.12 6.09
CA ASP A 109 19.89 15.32 6.23
C ASP A 109 19.83 15.82 7.69
N PRO A 110 20.95 16.12 8.36
CA PRO A 110 20.95 16.60 9.74
C PRO A 110 20.03 17.82 9.95
N SER A 111 19.94 18.70 8.97
CA SER A 111 19.07 19.88 9.03
C SER A 111 17.59 19.51 9.00
N ASP A 112 17.21 18.46 8.28
CA ASP A 112 15.84 17.93 8.27
C ASP A 112 15.49 17.26 9.61
N VAL A 113 16.45 16.56 10.23
CA VAL A 113 16.26 15.96 11.57
C VAL A 113 16.05 17.05 12.63
N ASP A 114 16.88 18.10 12.61
CA ASP A 114 16.74 19.23 13.53
C ASP A 114 15.40 19.96 13.32
N ALA A 115 15.01 20.18 12.06
CA ALA A 115 13.72 20.78 11.73
C ALA A 115 12.53 19.91 12.18
N PHE A 116 12.63 18.59 12.05
CA PHE A 116 11.62 17.65 12.52
C PHE A 116 11.46 17.72 14.04
N LEU A 117 12.56 17.67 14.78
CA LEU A 117 12.56 17.79 16.25
C LEU A 117 12.01 19.12 16.73
N ALA A 118 12.33 20.23 16.05
CA ALA A 118 11.82 21.55 16.39
C ALA A 118 10.32 21.69 16.11
N ARG A 119 9.81 21.01 15.08
CA ARG A 119 8.40 21.01 14.71
C ARG A 119 7.54 20.12 15.61
N HIS A 120 8.15 19.07 16.17
CA HIS A 120 7.46 18.06 16.95
C HIS A 120 8.01 17.91 18.39
N PRO A 121 8.05 18.99 19.19
CA PRO A 121 8.51 18.90 20.58
C PRO A 121 7.63 17.99 21.44
N GLU A 122 6.36 17.78 21.06
CA GLU A 122 5.40 16.91 21.73
C GLU A 122 5.78 15.43 21.72
N LEU A 123 6.72 15.02 20.84
CA LEU A 123 7.19 13.64 20.79
C LEU A 123 8.16 13.29 21.93
N VAL A 124 8.67 14.28 22.67
CA VAL A 124 9.60 14.05 23.78
C VAL A 124 8.87 14.20 25.12
N GLY A 125 8.96 13.17 25.94
CA GLY A 125 8.32 13.10 27.26
C GLY A 125 7.48 11.84 27.42
N THR A 126 6.49 11.92 28.30
CA THR A 126 5.61 10.80 28.64
C THR A 126 4.40 10.76 27.71
N LEU A 127 4.27 9.67 26.95
CA LEU A 127 3.12 9.39 26.08
C LEU A 127 2.22 8.34 26.73
N ALA A 128 1.00 8.75 27.12
CA ALA A 128 -0.05 7.84 27.54
C ALA A 128 -0.93 7.48 26.33
N ILE A 129 -1.14 6.19 26.10
CA ILE A 129 -1.97 5.67 25.01
C ILE A 129 -3.13 4.89 25.63
N ASP A 130 -4.36 5.24 25.26
CA ASP A 130 -5.55 4.51 25.70
C ASP A 130 -5.44 3.02 25.35
N GLY A 131 -5.60 2.16 26.37
CA GLY A 131 -5.45 0.72 26.23
C GLY A 131 -4.04 0.18 26.46
N ILE A 132 -3.03 1.04 26.66
CA ILE A 132 -1.68 0.65 27.11
C ILE A 132 -1.53 1.07 28.58
N ALA A 133 -1.34 0.09 29.45
CA ALA A 133 -1.39 0.31 30.91
C ALA A 133 -0.25 1.20 31.44
N GLU A 134 0.94 1.06 30.87
CA GLU A 134 2.12 1.84 31.28
C GLU A 134 2.42 2.93 30.24
N PRO A 135 2.63 4.19 30.67
CA PRO A 135 3.06 5.25 29.76
C PRO A 135 4.42 4.95 29.11
N LEU A 136 4.61 5.44 27.89
CA LEU A 136 5.87 5.35 27.18
C LEU A 136 6.71 6.60 27.44
N GLU A 137 7.93 6.43 27.92
CA GLU A 137 8.91 7.52 28.03
C GLU A 137 9.69 7.62 26.72
N ILE A 138 9.56 8.75 26.02
CA ILE A 138 10.24 8.99 24.75
C ILE A 138 11.30 10.08 24.97
N THR A 139 12.57 9.74 24.78
CA THR A 139 13.66 10.70 24.88
C THR A 139 13.90 11.41 23.55
N ARG A 140 14.59 12.56 23.59
CA ARG A 140 15.06 13.23 22.36
C ARG A 140 15.90 12.29 21.49
N ASP A 141 16.76 11.47 22.10
CA ASP A 141 17.62 10.53 21.37
C ASP A 141 16.80 9.44 20.67
N ASP A 142 15.67 9.03 21.23
CA ASP A 142 14.78 8.06 20.58
C ASP A 142 14.11 8.68 19.34
N VAL A 143 13.69 9.94 19.43
CA VAL A 143 13.16 10.68 18.28
C VAL A 143 14.24 10.88 17.21
N VAL A 144 15.47 11.21 17.59
CA VAL A 144 16.61 11.32 16.66
C VAL A 144 16.90 9.98 15.98
N LYS A 145 16.89 8.86 16.72
CA LYS A 145 17.09 7.52 16.16
C LYS A 145 15.97 7.15 15.20
N ALA A 146 14.72 7.43 15.55
CA ALA A 146 13.56 7.17 14.69
C ALA A 146 13.61 8.02 13.42
N ALA A 147 13.94 9.31 13.54
CA ALA A 147 14.10 10.21 12.39
C ALA A 147 15.20 9.72 11.45
N ASN A 148 16.39 9.39 11.96
CA ASN A 148 17.47 8.85 11.13
C ASN A 148 17.17 7.47 10.54
N LYS A 149 16.18 6.75 11.08
CA LYS A 149 15.75 5.45 10.55
C LYS A 149 14.66 5.58 9.49
N PHE A 150 13.77 6.56 9.60
CA PHE A 150 12.53 6.58 8.81
C PHE A 150 12.25 7.88 8.06
N LEU A 151 12.83 9.01 8.46
CA LEU A 151 12.48 10.33 7.91
C LEU A 151 12.75 10.39 6.40
N LYS A 152 13.91 9.91 5.95
CA LYS A 152 14.26 9.87 4.53
C LYS A 152 13.29 9.01 3.72
N ALA A 153 12.94 7.82 4.22
CA ALA A 153 11.96 6.95 3.59
C ALA A 153 10.59 7.63 3.48
N THR A 154 10.15 8.33 4.53
CA THR A 154 8.88 9.09 4.51
C THR A 154 8.92 10.27 3.53
N GLN A 155 10.05 10.95 3.35
CA GLN A 155 10.20 12.04 2.39
C GLN A 155 10.11 11.57 0.92
N LYS A 156 10.33 10.28 0.66
CA LYS A 156 10.19 9.66 -0.66
C LYS A 156 8.82 9.02 -0.91
N ALA A 157 7.94 9.02 0.08
CA ALA A 157 6.57 8.53 -0.06
C ALA A 157 5.65 9.57 -0.74
#